data_AF-A0A922CZ64-F1
#
_entry.id   AF-A0A922CZ64-F1
#
_cell.length_a   1.000
_cell.length_b   1.000
_cell.length_c   1.000
_cell.angle_alpha   90.00
_cell.angle_beta   90.00
_cell.angle_gamma   90.00
#
_symmetry.space_group_name_H-M   'P 1'
#
loop_
_entity.id
_entity.type
_entity.pdbx_description
1 polymer ?
#
loop_
_entity_poly.entity_id
_entity_poly.type
_entity_poly.pdbx_seq_one_letter_code
_entity_poly.pdbx_strand_id
1 'polypeptide(L)'
;MEPESTTDGSPMNQNPSNSRTTPFELPEINMDLLYYDTSKLRYLLVFNQVKFSKLSFFAEPPSPRIGTNEDVEALNAVFSSLKFEVTVYDDLSRVQIMEVVKAFVERDHSDTSCVVVAILTHGNPGGELWAKDGPYNLSNVLTKFEGGNLVAIPKVFLVQVS
;
A
#
# COMPACT_ATOMS: atom_id res chain seq x y z
N MET A 1 1.48 -64.43 65.69
CA MET A 1 1.02 -65.55 64.86
C MET A 1 0.98 -65.05 63.42
N GLU A 2 1.33 -65.93 62.49
CA GLU A 2 1.22 -65.77 61.02
C GLU A 2 -0.25 -65.89 60.54
N PRO A 3 -0.59 -65.86 59.23
CA PRO A 3 0.22 -65.56 58.02
C PRO A 3 -0.32 -64.28 57.31
N GLU A 4 -0.16 -63.94 56.02
CA GLU A 4 0.42 -64.54 54.79
C GLU A 4 1.12 -63.41 53.95
N SER A 5 1.57 -63.53 52.68
CA SER A 5 1.68 -64.65 51.71
C SER A 5 2.97 -64.53 50.87
N THR A 6 3.34 -65.62 50.20
CA THR A 6 4.26 -65.68 49.05
C THR A 6 3.70 -64.87 47.85
N THR A 7 4.46 -64.45 46.81
CA THR A 7 5.48 -65.18 46.01
C THR A 7 6.48 -64.26 45.30
N ASP A 8 7.69 -64.78 45.14
CA ASP A 8 8.48 -64.91 43.89
C ASP A 8 8.64 -63.71 42.93
N GLY A 9 9.90 -63.42 42.56
CA GLY A 9 10.28 -62.26 41.74
C GLY A 9 11.09 -62.65 40.50
N SER A 10 10.45 -62.61 39.34
CA SER A 10 11.12 -62.74 38.03
C SER A 10 11.45 -61.37 37.40
N PRO A 11 12.51 -61.27 36.57
CA PRO A 11 13.14 -59.98 36.26
C PRO A 11 12.48 -59.17 35.13
N MET A 12 12.83 -57.89 35.15
CA MET A 12 12.52 -56.81 34.21
C MET A 12 12.72 -57.18 32.72
N ASN A 13 11.65 -57.14 31.90
CA ASN A 13 11.69 -56.57 30.54
C ASN A 13 10.29 -56.37 29.92
N GLN A 14 9.87 -55.11 29.77
CA GLN A 14 9.27 -54.62 28.52
C GLN A 14 9.26 -53.09 28.49
N ASN A 15 9.75 -52.51 27.40
CA ASN A 15 9.94 -51.07 27.23
C ASN A 15 8.71 -50.44 26.55
N PRO A 16 7.95 -49.53 27.18
CA PRO A 16 6.71 -48.96 26.63
C PRO A 16 6.98 -47.86 25.59
N SER A 17 7.83 -48.15 24.60
CA SER A 17 8.18 -47.26 23.48
C SER A 17 7.05 -47.21 22.44
N ASN A 18 5.92 -46.58 22.80
CA ASN A 18 4.78 -46.42 21.90
C ASN A 18 4.08 -45.06 22.05
N SER A 19 4.89 -43.99 22.10
CA SER A 19 4.42 -42.64 21.81
C SER A 19 3.95 -42.59 20.35
N ARG A 20 2.63 -42.65 20.14
CA ARG A 20 2.03 -42.40 18.83
C ARG A 20 2.33 -40.97 18.40
N THR A 21 3.38 -40.82 17.59
CA THR A 21 3.61 -39.64 16.76
C THR A 21 2.52 -39.59 15.70
N THR A 22 1.39 -38.98 16.05
CA THR A 22 0.56 -38.31 15.03
C THR A 22 1.49 -37.40 14.24
N PRO A 23 1.59 -37.54 12.90
CA PRO A 23 2.37 -36.62 12.10
C PRO A 23 1.93 -35.19 12.40
N PHE A 24 2.89 -34.27 12.52
CA PHE A 24 2.58 -32.86 12.52
C PHE A 24 2.16 -32.50 11.10
N GLU A 25 0.86 -32.53 10.82
CA GLU A 25 0.30 -32.00 9.59
C GLU A 25 0.62 -30.51 9.54
N LEU A 26 1.60 -30.17 8.72
CA LEU A 26 1.80 -28.81 8.25
C LEU A 26 0.48 -28.37 7.61
N PRO A 27 -0.08 -27.20 7.98
CA PRO A 27 -1.29 -26.71 7.34
C PRO A 27 -1.01 -26.60 5.84
N GLU A 28 -1.88 -27.17 5.00
CA GLU A 28 -1.76 -27.04 3.55
C GLU A 28 -1.80 -25.55 3.20
N ILE A 29 -0.65 -25.03 2.75
CA ILE A 29 -0.55 -23.65 2.30
C ILE A 29 -1.31 -23.58 0.99
N ASN A 30 -2.54 -23.04 1.05
CA ASN A 30 -3.29 -22.76 -0.16
C ASN A 30 -2.48 -21.77 -1.02
N MET A 31 -1.98 -22.26 -2.15
CA MET A 31 -1.12 -21.51 -3.06
C MET A 31 -1.84 -20.29 -3.65
N ASP A 32 -3.17 -20.29 -3.72
CA ASP A 32 -3.97 -19.14 -4.16
C ASP A 32 -3.88 -17.96 -3.18
N LEU A 33 -3.57 -18.21 -1.89
CA LEU A 33 -3.33 -17.16 -0.89
C LEU A 33 -1.94 -16.54 -0.97
N LEU A 34 -1.01 -17.13 -1.75
CA LEU A 34 0.31 -16.55 -2.02
C LEU A 34 0.31 -15.56 -3.20
N TYR A 35 -0.75 -15.53 -4.00
CA TYR A 35 -0.90 -14.61 -5.12
C TYR A 35 -1.94 -13.54 -4.82
N TYR A 36 -1.58 -12.28 -5.04
CA TYR A 36 -2.53 -11.18 -4.90
C TYR A 36 -3.49 -11.15 -6.10
N ASP A 37 -4.79 -11.16 -5.85
CA ASP A 37 -5.80 -11.06 -6.90
C ASP A 37 -5.68 -9.71 -7.63
N THR A 38 -5.37 -9.79 -8.92
CA THR A 38 -5.23 -8.65 -9.83
C THR A 38 -6.19 -8.76 -11.01
N SER A 39 -7.27 -9.53 -10.87
CA SER A 39 -8.38 -9.54 -11.85
C SER A 39 -9.16 -8.22 -11.85
N LYS A 40 -9.39 -7.66 -10.66
CA LYS A 40 -10.13 -6.42 -10.41
C LYS A 40 -9.41 -5.15 -10.87
N LEU A 41 -10.15 -4.04 -10.96
CA LEU A 41 -9.65 -2.73 -11.40
C LEU A 41 -8.44 -2.24 -10.57
N ARG A 42 -7.50 -1.58 -11.25
CA ARG A 42 -6.30 -0.97 -10.66
C ARG A 42 -6.24 0.49 -11.09
N TYR A 43 -5.93 1.40 -10.18
CA TYR A 43 -5.94 2.84 -10.46
C TYR A 43 -4.57 3.47 -10.26
N LEU A 44 -4.15 4.32 -11.20
CA LEU A 44 -3.03 5.25 -11.02
C LEU A 44 -3.55 6.68 -11.08
N LEU A 45 -3.41 7.41 -9.98
CA LEU A 45 -3.62 8.86 -9.93
C LEU A 45 -2.25 9.55 -10.08
N VAL A 46 -2.08 10.41 -11.08
CA VAL A 46 -0.85 11.20 -11.28
C VAL A 46 -1.15 12.67 -11.03
N PHE A 47 -0.63 13.22 -9.94
CA PHE A 47 -0.67 14.65 -9.64
C PHE A 47 0.61 15.30 -10.18
N ASN A 48 0.50 15.97 -11.34
CA ASN A 48 1.62 16.56 -12.05
C ASN A 48 1.64 18.07 -11.87
N GLN A 49 2.62 18.58 -11.11
CA GLN A 49 2.75 20.01 -10.85
C GLN A 49 3.88 20.57 -11.71
N VAL A 50 3.52 21.33 -12.74
CA VAL A 50 4.43 21.86 -13.76
C VAL A 50 4.67 23.35 -13.56
N LYS A 51 3.63 24.12 -13.20
CA LYS A 51 3.64 25.58 -13.11
C LYS A 51 3.03 26.08 -11.81
N PHE A 52 3.80 26.91 -11.12
CA PHE A 52 3.47 27.44 -9.80
C PHE A 52 3.07 28.91 -9.90
N SER A 53 2.00 29.29 -9.21
CA SER A 53 1.37 30.61 -9.29
C SER A 53 1.79 31.47 -8.12
N LYS A 54 2.28 32.69 -8.39
CA LYS A 54 2.63 33.65 -7.34
C LYS A 54 1.37 34.16 -6.64
N LEU A 55 1.26 33.87 -5.35
CA LEU A 55 0.24 34.45 -4.46
C LEU A 55 0.88 35.36 -3.41
N SER A 56 0.20 36.44 -3.06
CA SER A 56 0.71 37.50 -2.17
C SER A 56 0.99 37.07 -0.71
N PHE A 57 0.58 35.86 -0.32
CA PHE A 57 0.72 35.34 1.04
C PHE A 57 1.83 34.28 1.19
N PHE A 58 2.45 33.85 0.09
CA PHE A 58 3.54 32.87 0.10
C PHE A 58 4.84 33.53 -0.39
N ALA A 59 5.97 32.82 -0.19
CA ALA A 59 7.23 33.19 -0.79
C ALA A 59 7.15 33.13 -2.34
N GLU A 60 8.20 33.57 -3.03
CA GLU A 60 8.30 33.38 -4.48
C GLU A 60 8.05 31.91 -4.85
N PRO A 61 7.18 31.62 -5.84
CA PRO A 61 6.91 30.26 -6.24
C PRO A 61 8.17 29.62 -6.86
N PRO A 62 8.34 28.29 -6.75
CA PRO A 62 9.46 27.62 -7.39
C PRO A 62 9.34 27.67 -8.92
N SER A 63 10.47 27.42 -9.60
CA SER A 63 10.57 27.39 -11.06
C SER A 63 9.61 26.39 -11.70
N PRO A 64 9.18 26.59 -12.96
CA PRO A 64 8.44 25.55 -13.67
C PRO A 64 9.26 24.26 -13.85
N ARG A 65 8.64 23.10 -13.63
CA ARG A 65 9.28 21.78 -13.73
C ARG A 65 9.34 21.29 -15.17
N ILE A 66 10.27 21.86 -15.95
CA ILE A 66 10.55 21.42 -17.33
C ILE A 66 11.00 19.95 -17.31
N GLY A 67 10.50 19.15 -18.26
CA GLY A 67 10.80 17.72 -18.39
C GLY A 67 9.83 16.78 -17.67
N THR A 68 9.04 17.24 -16.68
CA THR A 68 8.16 16.35 -15.90
C THR A 68 7.04 15.66 -16.70
N ASN A 69 6.79 16.06 -17.94
CA ASN A 69 5.85 15.36 -18.81
C ASN A 69 6.44 14.03 -19.32
N GLU A 70 7.77 13.91 -19.40
CA GLU A 70 8.46 12.65 -19.72
C GLU A 70 8.26 11.63 -18.58
N ASP A 71 8.27 12.08 -17.32
CA ASP A 71 7.89 11.24 -16.16
C ASP A 71 6.44 10.74 -16.30
N VAL A 72 5.50 11.61 -16.70
CA VAL A 72 4.08 11.26 -16.90
C VAL A 72 3.90 10.27 -18.06
N GLU A 73 4.59 10.46 -19.18
CA GLU A 73 4.56 9.54 -20.33
C GLU A 73 5.13 8.16 -19.95
N ALA A 74 6.25 8.12 -19.22
CA ALA A 74 6.85 6.89 -18.73
C ALA A 74 5.94 6.15 -17.74
N LEU A 75 5.36 6.86 -16.76
CA LEU A 75 4.36 6.32 -15.83
C LEU A 75 3.15 5.76 -16.58
N ASN A 76 2.58 6.53 -17.52
CA ASN A 76 1.42 6.11 -18.30
C ASN A 76 1.71 4.85 -19.12
N ALA A 77 2.85 4.78 -19.80
CA ALA A 77 3.26 3.60 -20.57
C ALA A 77 3.42 2.35 -19.70
N VAL A 78 4.15 2.47 -18.58
CA VAL A 78 4.38 1.34 -17.65
C VAL A 78 3.06 0.86 -17.04
N PHE A 79 2.28 1.76 -16.43
CA PHE A 79 1.07 1.37 -15.71
C PHE A 79 -0.09 0.95 -16.65
N SER A 80 -0.17 1.50 -17.87
CA SER A 80 -1.07 0.98 -18.91
C SER A 80 -0.69 -0.44 -19.36
N SER A 81 0.62 -0.77 -19.44
CA SER A 81 1.06 -2.13 -19.74
C SER A 81 0.62 -3.12 -18.64
N LEU A 82 0.69 -2.68 -17.38
CA LEU A 82 0.22 -3.39 -16.18
C LEU A 82 -1.30 -3.32 -15.96
N LYS A 83 -2.07 -2.82 -16.94
CA LYS A 83 -3.54 -2.75 -16.91
C LYS A 83 -4.12 -1.94 -15.74
N PHE A 84 -3.53 -0.77 -15.47
CA PHE A 84 -4.11 0.26 -14.63
C PHE A 84 -4.93 1.27 -15.44
N GLU A 85 -5.99 1.80 -14.84
CA GLU A 85 -6.62 3.04 -15.29
C GLU A 85 -5.76 4.23 -14.81
N VAL A 86 -5.10 4.90 -15.75
CA VAL A 86 -4.24 6.06 -15.47
C VAL A 86 -5.05 7.35 -15.62
N THR A 87 -5.08 8.18 -14.57
CA THR A 87 -5.67 9.53 -14.62
C THR A 87 -4.63 10.57 -14.21
N VAL A 88 -4.40 11.55 -15.09
CA VAL A 88 -3.43 12.64 -14.88
C VAL A 88 -4.16 13.93 -14.50
N TYR A 89 -3.62 14.65 -13.52
CA TYR A 89 -4.12 15.91 -13.01
C TYR A 89 -2.99 16.94 -13.01
N ASP A 90 -2.95 17.79 -14.04
CA ASP A 90 -1.95 18.84 -14.17
C ASP A 90 -2.30 20.09 -13.34
N ASP A 91 -1.28 20.72 -12.75
CA ASP A 91 -1.33 22.10 -12.24
C ASP A 91 -2.52 22.37 -11.29
N LEU A 92 -2.86 21.41 -10.41
CA LEU A 92 -3.93 21.56 -9.42
C LEU A 92 -3.50 22.42 -8.22
N SER A 93 -4.44 23.19 -7.66
CA SER A 93 -4.32 23.80 -6.33
C SER A 93 -4.51 22.78 -5.20
N ARG A 94 -4.07 23.12 -3.98
CA ARG A 94 -4.24 22.31 -2.75
C ARG A 94 -5.68 21.86 -2.54
N VAL A 95 -6.64 22.77 -2.74
CA VAL A 95 -8.08 22.47 -2.60
C VAL A 95 -8.48 21.41 -3.61
N GLN A 96 -8.13 21.57 -4.88
CA GLN A 96 -8.45 20.62 -5.95
C GLN A 96 -7.76 19.26 -5.76
N ILE A 97 -6.51 19.22 -5.26
CA ILE A 97 -5.83 17.96 -4.90
C ILE A 97 -6.65 17.24 -3.81
N MET A 98 -7.07 17.95 -2.76
CA MET A 98 -7.84 17.36 -1.66
C MET A 98 -9.25 16.95 -2.09
N GLU A 99 -9.87 17.68 -3.02
CA GLU A 99 -11.17 17.32 -3.62
C GLU A 99 -11.06 16.05 -4.47
N VAL A 100 -10.05 15.95 -5.35
CA VAL A 100 -9.80 14.75 -6.16
C VAL A 100 -9.46 13.54 -5.28
N VAL A 101 -8.59 13.71 -4.28
CA VAL A 101 -8.24 12.65 -3.31
C VAL A 101 -9.47 12.19 -2.54
N LYS A 102 -10.27 13.13 -2.01
CA LYS A 102 -11.50 12.80 -1.27
C LYS A 102 -12.51 12.07 -2.17
N ALA A 103 -12.81 12.64 -3.34
CA ALA A 103 -13.77 12.07 -4.29
C ALA A 103 -13.32 10.70 -4.81
N PHE A 104 -12.01 10.42 -4.87
CA PHE A 104 -11.52 9.07 -5.14
C PHE A 104 -11.77 8.13 -3.96
N VAL A 105 -11.30 8.47 -2.76
CA VAL A 105 -11.42 7.63 -1.54
C VAL A 105 -12.88 7.29 -1.18
N GLU A 106 -13.83 8.17 -1.51
CA GLU A 106 -15.27 7.99 -1.24
C GLU A 106 -16.01 7.18 -2.33
N ARG A 107 -15.34 6.76 -3.42
CA ARG A 107 -15.94 5.84 -4.42
C ARG A 107 -16.18 4.45 -3.84
N ASP A 108 -17.08 3.69 -4.46
CA ASP A 108 -17.08 2.24 -4.25
C ASP A 108 -15.79 1.64 -4.82
N HIS A 109 -15.17 0.78 -4.02
CA HIS A 109 -13.93 0.07 -4.31
C HIS A 109 -14.09 -1.45 -4.15
N SER A 110 -15.33 -1.96 -4.06
CA SER A 110 -15.67 -3.38 -4.04
C SER A 110 -14.97 -4.20 -5.14
N ASP A 111 -14.82 -3.61 -6.34
CA ASP A 111 -14.09 -4.16 -7.48
C ASP A 111 -12.75 -3.46 -7.75
N THR A 112 -12.01 -3.09 -6.71
CA THR A 112 -10.63 -2.57 -6.81
C THR A 112 -9.63 -3.57 -6.22
N SER A 113 -8.56 -3.87 -6.95
CA SER A 113 -7.43 -4.67 -6.45
C SER A 113 -6.35 -3.77 -5.83
N CYS A 114 -5.88 -2.70 -6.49
CA CYS A 114 -4.91 -1.78 -5.87
C CYS A 114 -4.96 -0.35 -6.41
N VAL A 115 -4.35 0.56 -5.64
CA VAL A 115 -4.26 1.99 -5.95
C VAL A 115 -2.80 2.43 -5.89
N VAL A 116 -2.36 3.17 -6.91
CA VAL A 116 -1.07 3.87 -6.95
C VAL A 116 -1.35 5.37 -7.05
N VAL A 117 -0.60 6.16 -6.30
CA VAL A 117 -0.65 7.63 -6.35
C VAL A 117 0.75 8.15 -6.63
N ALA A 118 0.95 8.69 -7.83
CA ALA A 118 2.14 9.42 -8.21
C ALA A 118 1.96 10.92 -7.94
N ILE A 119 2.94 11.55 -7.30
CA ILE A 119 2.98 12.99 -7.05
C ILE A 119 4.31 13.52 -7.59
N LEU A 120 4.26 14.37 -8.61
CA LEU A 120 5.42 14.94 -9.30
C LEU A 120 5.41 16.45 -9.06
N THR A 121 6.30 16.97 -8.21
CA THR A 121 6.26 18.38 -7.80
C THR A 121 7.60 18.89 -7.24
N HIS A 122 7.64 20.15 -6.79
CA HIS A 122 8.68 20.67 -5.92
C HIS A 122 8.39 20.32 -4.45
N GLY A 123 9.43 20.06 -3.66
CA GLY A 123 9.26 19.73 -2.24
C GLY A 123 10.55 19.73 -1.45
N ASN A 124 10.51 19.28 -0.20
CA ASN A 124 11.68 19.16 0.65
C ASN A 124 11.70 17.88 1.51
N PRO A 125 12.85 17.48 2.09
CA PRO A 125 12.95 16.27 2.91
C PRO A 125 12.10 16.24 4.19
N GLY A 126 11.51 17.37 4.60
CA GLY A 126 10.52 17.45 5.69
C GLY A 126 9.10 17.03 5.27
N GLY A 127 8.90 16.60 4.02
CA GLY A 127 7.60 16.17 3.50
C GLY A 127 6.69 17.34 3.11
N GLU A 128 7.20 18.57 3.02
CA GLU A 128 6.50 19.65 2.32
C GLU A 128 6.55 19.42 0.81
N LEU A 129 5.42 19.65 0.15
CA LEU A 129 5.18 19.50 -1.28
C LEU A 129 4.49 20.77 -1.79
N TRP A 130 4.74 21.16 -3.03
CA TRP A 130 4.05 22.27 -3.65
C TRP A 130 2.84 21.81 -4.45
N ALA A 131 1.75 22.56 -4.33
CA ALA A 131 0.72 22.64 -5.35
C ALA A 131 0.89 23.97 -6.10
N LYS A 132 0.13 24.15 -7.19
CA LYS A 132 0.13 25.40 -7.97
C LYS A 132 -0.05 26.67 -7.14
N ASP A 133 -0.82 26.64 -6.05
CA ASP A 133 -1.14 27.79 -5.20
C ASP A 133 -0.28 27.89 -3.93
N GLY A 134 0.69 26.98 -3.72
CA GLY A 134 1.61 27.02 -2.58
C GLY A 134 1.83 25.66 -1.89
N PRO A 135 2.61 25.67 -0.78
CA PRO A 135 3.01 24.45 -0.07
C PRO A 135 1.87 23.79 0.73
N TYR A 136 1.92 22.47 0.82
CA TYR A 136 1.16 21.58 1.70
C TYR A 136 2.08 20.45 2.21
N ASN A 137 1.64 19.63 3.15
CA ASN A 137 2.44 18.48 3.61
C ASN A 137 1.91 17.16 3.02
N LEU A 138 2.80 16.23 2.69
CA LEU A 138 2.47 14.89 2.18
C LEU A 138 1.46 14.16 3.09
N SER A 139 1.54 14.33 4.41
CA SER A 139 0.56 13.78 5.36
C SER A 139 -0.89 14.24 5.11
N ASN A 140 -1.11 15.43 4.53
CA ASN A 140 -2.45 15.90 4.18
C ASN A 140 -3.11 15.01 3.11
N VAL A 141 -2.31 14.36 2.25
CA VAL A 141 -2.77 13.36 1.27
C VAL A 141 -2.82 11.98 1.92
N LEU A 142 -1.72 11.51 2.52
CA LEU A 142 -1.61 10.13 3.04
C LEU A 142 -2.75 9.78 4.02
N THR A 143 -3.07 10.68 4.95
CA THR A 143 -4.12 10.48 5.97
C THR A 143 -5.54 10.33 5.39
N LYS A 144 -5.76 10.65 4.11
CA LYS A 144 -7.04 10.37 3.43
C LYS A 144 -7.16 8.93 2.97
N PHE A 145 -6.04 8.29 2.68
CA PHE A 145 -5.97 6.92 2.18
C PHE A 145 -5.87 5.86 3.29
N GLU A 146 -5.73 6.28 4.56
CA GLU A 146 -5.60 5.37 5.72
C GLU A 146 -6.90 4.61 6.07
N GLY A 147 -8.08 5.11 5.66
CA GLY A 147 -9.37 4.51 5.97
C GLY A 147 -10.40 4.61 4.84
N GLY A 148 -11.69 4.69 5.19
CA GLY A 148 -12.79 4.76 4.25
C GLY A 148 -12.96 3.47 3.42
N ASN A 149 -13.37 3.61 2.16
CA ASN A 149 -13.65 2.49 1.28
C ASN A 149 -12.39 1.75 0.78
N LEU A 150 -11.19 2.26 1.13
CA LEU A 150 -9.89 1.68 0.78
C LEU A 150 -9.27 0.82 1.91
N VAL A 151 -10.04 0.40 2.91
CA VAL A 151 -9.58 -0.60 3.89
C VAL A 151 -9.22 -1.92 3.19
N ALA A 152 -8.15 -2.58 3.63
CA ALA A 152 -7.54 -3.79 3.05
C ALA A 152 -7.01 -3.69 1.60
N ILE A 153 -7.32 -2.64 0.84
CA ILE A 153 -6.78 -2.41 -0.52
C ILE A 153 -5.34 -1.88 -0.44
N PRO A 154 -4.34 -2.50 -1.11
CA PRO A 154 -2.97 -1.99 -1.19
C PRO A 154 -2.89 -0.60 -1.86
N LYS A 155 -2.08 0.26 -1.24
CA LYS A 155 -1.89 1.66 -1.61
C LYS A 155 -0.40 1.96 -1.72
N VAL A 156 0.04 2.35 -2.91
CA VAL A 156 1.45 2.67 -3.22
C VAL A 156 1.57 4.16 -3.54
N PHE A 157 2.53 4.83 -2.91
CA PHE A 157 2.82 6.24 -3.17
C PHE A 157 4.19 6.39 -3.84
N LEU A 158 4.22 7.06 -4.99
CA LEU A 158 5.42 7.42 -5.72
C LEU A 158 5.56 8.94 -5.65
N VAL A 159 6.57 9.45 -4.95
CA VAL A 159 6.73 10.89 -4.70
C VAL A 159 8.04 11.35 -5.31
N GLN A 160 7.96 12.07 -6.42
CA GLN A 160 9.09 12.74 -7.07
C GLN A 160 9.11 14.20 -6.64
N VAL A 161 10.18 14.60 -5.94
CA VAL A 161 10.43 15.98 -5.54
C VAL A 161 11.71 16.51 -6.21
N SER A 162 11.61 17.72 -6.76
CA SER A 162 12.71 18.49 -7.33
C SER A 162 12.78 19.91 -6.75
#